data_AF-A0A1V6IHU3-F1
#
_entry.id   AF-A0A1V6IHU3-F1
#
_cell.length_a   1.000
_cell.length_b   1.000
_cell.length_c   1.000
_cell.angle_alpha   90.00
_cell.angle_beta   90.00
_cell.angle_gamma   90.00
#
_symmetry.space_group_name_H-M   'P 1'
#
loop_
_entity.id
_entity.type
_entity.pdbx_description
1 polymer ?
#
loop_
_entity_poly.entity_id
_entity_poly.type
_entity_poly.pdbx_seq_one_letter_code
_entity_poly.pdbx_strand_id
1 'polypeptide(L)' 'MIIVEVKNEILGNHIFWAGDENNISEIRNIIAKNLAVLVSKDGKSRSSGMWFVRAEGESKK' A
#
# COMPACT_ATOMS: atom_id res chain seq x y z
N MET A 1 -4.51 -9.69 1.11
CA MET A 1 -4.64 -8.56 0.15
C MET A 1 -3.79 -7.39 0.64
N ILE A 2 -3.13 -6.69 -0.27
CA ILE A 2 -2.34 -5.48 -0.02
C ILE A 2 -3.11 -4.29 -0.56
N ILE A 3 -3.16 -3.20 0.20
CA ILE A 3 -3.86 -1.97 -0.14
C ILE A 3 -2.84 -0.84 -0.17
N VAL A 4 -2.73 -0.17 -1.30
CA VAL A 4 -1.89 1.01 -1.53
C VAL A 4 -2.79 2.23 -1.60
N GLU A 5 -2.65 3.09 -0.61
CA GLU A 5 -3.35 4.35 -0.48
C GLU A 5 -2.39 5.49 -0.80
N VAL A 6 -2.94 6.55 -1.39
CA VAL A 6 -2.28 7.83 -1.52
C VAL A 6 -2.93 8.78 -0.54
N LYS A 7 -2.13 9.32 0.38
CA LYS A 7 -2.54 10.37 1.30
C LYS A 7 -2.38 11.72 0.62
N ASN A 8 -3.48 12.47 0.56
CA ASN A 8 -3.51 13.84 0.06
C ASN A 8 -4.35 14.69 1.02
N GLU A 9 -3.74 15.71 1.60
CA GLU A 9 -4.37 16.56 2.63
C GLU A 9 -5.48 17.46 2.06
N ILE A 10 -5.48 17.69 0.74
CA ILE A 10 -6.40 18.60 0.05
C ILE A 10 -7.56 17.83 -0.59
N LEU A 11 -7.26 16.69 -1.22
CA LEU A 11 -8.22 15.90 -2.01
C LEU A 11 -8.75 14.66 -1.27
N GLY A 12 -8.21 14.38 -0.07
CA GLY A 12 -8.53 13.19 0.69
C GLY A 12 -7.72 11.95 0.25
N ASN A 13 -7.72 10.95 1.13
CA ASN A 13 -7.02 9.69 0.87
C ASN A 13 -7.77 8.88 -0.19
N HIS A 14 -7.05 8.32 -1.15
CA HIS A 14 -7.62 7.44 -2.17
C HIS A 14 -6.84 6.14 -2.29
N ILE A 15 -7.54 5.06 -2.66
CA ILE A 15 -6.91 3.79 -2.99
C ILE A 15 -6.33 3.90 -4.39
N PHE A 16 -5.01 3.81 -4.49
CA PHE A 16 -4.29 3.81 -5.76
C PHE A 16 -4.27 2.41 -6.38
N TRP A 17 -4.11 1.38 -5.56
CA TRP A 17 -4.11 -0.01 -6.00
C TRP A 17 -4.48 -0.92 -4.83
N ALA A 18 -5.18 -2.02 -5.11
CA ALA A 18 -5.41 -3.06 -4.14
C ALA A 18 -5.47 -4.43 -4.82
N GLY A 19 -4.85 -5.44 -4.22
CA GLY A 19 -4.76 -6.76 -4.84
C GLY A 19 -3.96 -7.75 -4.00
N ASP A 20 -3.81 -8.96 -4.53
CA ASP A 20 -3.04 -10.01 -3.88
C ASP A 20 -1.52 -9.79 -3.98
N GLU A 21 -0.74 -10.43 -3.11
CA GLU A 21 0.73 -10.31 -3.14
C GLU A 21 1.35 -10.80 -4.46
N ASN A 22 0.70 -11.75 -5.13
CA ASN A 22 1.12 -12.25 -6.44
C ASN A 22 1.00 -11.21 -7.56
N ASN A 23 0.19 -10.16 -7.35
CA ASN A 23 -0.11 -9.13 -8.35
C ASN A 23 0.61 -7.79 -8.09
N ILE A 24 1.51 -7.72 -7.09
CA ILE A 24 2.29 -6.51 -6.78
C ILE A 24 3.09 -6.00 -8.00
N SER A 25 3.39 -6.89 -8.96
CA SER A 25 4.06 -6.55 -10.20
C SER A 25 3.32 -5.51 -11.05
N GLU A 26 1.99 -5.41 -10.92
CA GLU A 26 1.11 -4.46 -11.63
C GLU A 26 1.30 -3.00 -11.19
N ILE A 27 1.83 -2.77 -9.99
CA ILE A 27 2.05 -1.42 -9.44
C ILE A 27 3.15 -0.73 -10.25
N ARG A 28 2.77 0.26 -11.05
CA ARG A 28 3.70 0.98 -11.94
C ARG A 28 4.63 1.94 -11.21
N ASN A 29 4.23 2.45 -10.05
CA ASN A 29 5.09 3.34 -9.26
C ASN A 29 6.09 2.52 -8.44
N ILE A 30 7.39 2.75 -8.65
CA ILE A 30 8.45 1.95 -8.02
C ILE A 30 8.48 2.06 -6.50
N ILE A 31 8.20 3.25 -5.93
CA ILE A 31 8.20 3.45 -4.48
C ILE A 31 7.02 2.71 -3.85
N ALA A 32 5.82 2.88 -4.41
CA ALA A 32 4.62 2.17 -3.97
C ALA A 32 4.78 0.65 -4.07
N LYS A 33 5.39 0.16 -5.16
CA LYS A 33 5.67 -1.25 -5.39
C LYS A 33 6.64 -1.81 -4.35
N ASN A 34 7.74 -1.12 -4.08
CA ASN A 34 8.72 -1.55 -3.09
C ASN A 34 8.11 -1.60 -1.68
N LEU A 35 7.28 -0.61 -1.32
CA LEU A 35 6.53 -0.64 -0.07
C LEU A 35 5.60 -1.87 -0.02
N ALA A 36 4.82 -2.11 -1.09
CA ALA A 36 3.92 -3.27 -1.17
C ALA A 36 4.65 -4.61 -1.01
N VAL A 37 5.83 -4.78 -1.62
CA VAL A 37 6.67 -5.99 -1.42
C VAL A 37 7.10 -6.15 0.03
N LEU A 38 7.46 -5.06 0.72
CA LEU A 38 7.83 -5.14 2.13
C LEU A 38 6.61 -5.50 3.00
N VAL A 39 5.46 -4.88 2.73
CA VAL A 39 4.22 -5.17 3.46
C VAL A 39 3.76 -6.61 3.21
N SER A 40 3.90 -7.16 2.00
CA SER A 40 3.52 -8.56 1.76
C SER A 40 4.39 -9.56 2.53
N LYS A 41 5.67 -9.23 2.76
CA LYS A 41 6.61 -10.11 3.45
C LYS A 41 6.38 -10.20 4.96
N ASP A 42 6.02 -9.10 5.62
CA ASP A 42 5.93 -9.05 7.09
C ASP A 42 4.60 -8.54 7.62
N GLY A 43 3.65 -8.20 6.74
CA GLY A 43 2.30 -7.74 7.08
C GLY A 43 2.23 -6.35 7.70
N LYS A 44 3.36 -5.67 7.94
CA LYS A 44 3.38 -4.37 8.65
C LYS A 44 3.10 -3.21 7.70
N SER A 45 2.17 -2.35 8.06
CA SER A 45 1.90 -1.11 7.36
C SER A 45 3.15 -0.22 7.26
N ARG A 46 3.30 0.45 6.11
CA ARG A 46 4.43 1.36 5.83
C ARG A 46 3.96 2.59 5.08
N SER A 47 4.70 3.69 5.24
CA SER A 47 4.48 4.92 4.49
C SER A 47 5.78 5.51 3.96
N SER A 48 5.70 6.17 2.80
CA SER A 48 6.78 6.99 2.26
C SER A 48 6.22 8.13 1.41
N GLY A 49 6.46 9.37 1.84
CA GLY A 49 5.85 10.55 1.23
C GLY A 49 4.32 10.45 1.22
N MET A 50 3.72 10.53 0.03
CA MET A 50 2.27 10.40 -0.16
C MET A 50 1.77 8.94 -0.10
N TRP A 51 2.65 7.95 -0.14
CA TRP A 51 2.26 6.53 -0.19
C TRP A 51 2.03 5.96 1.20
N PHE A 52 0.93 5.25 1.37
CA PHE A 52 0.61 4.46 2.56
C PHE A 52 0.19 3.07 2.11
N VAL A 53 0.85 2.03 2.61
CA VAL A 53 0.60 0.64 2.18
C VAL A 53 0.34 -0.22 3.41
N ARG A 54 -0.69 -1.06 3.35
CA ARG A 54 -1.10 -1.96 4.44
C ARG A 54 -1.57 -3.31 3.94
N ALA A 55 -1.52 -4.31 4.80
CA ALA A 55 -2.17 -5.58 4.56
C ALA A 55 -3.63 -5.53 5.03
N GLU A 56 -4.54 -6.08 4.24
CA GLU A 56 -5.91 -6.36 4.65
C GLU A 56 -5.88 -7.40 5.79
N GLY A 57 -6.32 -6.98 6.98
CA GLY A 57 -6.18 -7.75 8.21
C GLY A 57 -5.49 -6.99 9.34
N GLU A 58 -4.75 -5.91 9.06
CA GLU A 58 -4.43 -4.90 10.08
C GLU A 58 -5.70 -4.11 10.40
N SER A 59 -6.55 -4.73 11.23
CA SER A 59 -7.56 -4.02 12.00
C SER A 59 -6.82 -3.07 12.93
N LYS A 60 -7.16 -1.77 12.86
CA LYS A 60 -6.83 -0.83 13.94
C LYS A 60 -7.25 -1.48 15.26
N LYS A 61 -6.28 -1.86 16.07
CA LYS A 61 -6.50 -2.26 17.46
C LYS A 61 -6.56 -1.02 18.32
#